data_AF-A0AA97HR45-F1
#
_entry.id   AF-A0AA97HR45-F1
#
_cell.length_a   1.000
_cell.length_b   1.000
_cell.length_c   1.000
_cell.angle_alpha   90.00
_cell.angle_beta   90.00
_cell.angle_gamma   90.00
#
_symmetry.space_group_name_H-M   'P 1'
#
loop_
_entity.id
_entity.type
_entity.pdbx_description
1 polymer ?
#
loop_
_entity_poly.entity_id
_entity_poly.type
_entity_poly.pdbx_seq_one_letter_code
_entity_poly.pdbx_strand_id
1 'polypeptide(L)'
;MELLTFITFLIGGIYGLINTYKYAKYLGIGFSIFYAVFSFFLTLIAMEEIAWGQWFFGFKTPENWIEINAQKETTLHNLKGMQGNTEFLRLAYGIGGLIGILLNKYSIFKKINVHSILAIWFVIITIHAIVDIYSDFIEIDNTLDLFLTLSSEFIELLIAGSAFLYLWINKKRLL
;
A
#
# COMPACT_ATOMS: atom_id res chain seq x y z
N MET A 1 -14.08 2.71 5.37
CA MET A 1 -12.76 2.69 6.04
C MET A 1 -11.72 3.56 5.34
N GLU A 2 -11.96 3.92 4.08
CA GLU A 2 -11.08 4.69 3.18
C GLU A 2 -10.42 5.93 3.81
N LEU A 3 -11.14 6.76 4.57
CA LEU A 3 -10.53 7.93 5.23
C LEU A 3 -9.41 7.54 6.23
N LEU A 4 -9.58 6.42 6.93
CA LEU A 4 -8.55 5.93 7.86
C LEU A 4 -7.35 5.37 7.09
N THR A 5 -7.59 4.67 5.99
CA THR A 5 -6.55 4.19 5.05
C THR A 5 -5.75 5.37 4.50
N PHE A 6 -6.44 6.39 3.97
CA PHE A 6 -5.89 7.67 3.55
C PHE A 6 -5.00 8.31 4.62
N ILE A 7 -5.53 8.54 5.82
CA ILE A 7 -4.80 9.20 6.91
C ILE A 7 -3.54 8.39 7.26
N THR A 8 -3.66 7.06 7.31
CA THR A 8 -2.55 6.17 7.68
C THR A 8 -1.44 6.20 6.62
N PHE A 9 -1.80 6.09 5.34
CA PHE A 9 -0.85 6.21 4.23
C PHE A 9 -0.21 7.60 4.18
N LEU A 10 -0.99 8.66 4.33
CA LEU A 10 -0.50 10.04 4.28
C LEU A 10 0.49 10.31 5.42
N ILE A 11 0.14 9.95 6.66
CA ILE A 11 1.02 10.09 7.81
C ILE A 11 2.29 9.27 7.60
N GLY A 12 2.18 8.01 7.14
CA GLY A 12 3.33 7.15 6.86
C GLY A 12 4.24 7.71 5.78
N GLY A 13 3.69 8.17 4.67
CA GLY A 13 4.43 8.80 3.58
C GLY A 13 5.16 10.06 4.00
N ILE A 14 4.46 11.01 4.64
CA ILE A 14 5.06 12.26 5.13
C ILE A 14 6.14 11.95 6.19
N TYR A 15 5.83 11.08 7.15
CA TYR A 15 6.79 10.66 8.17
C TYR A 15 8.04 10.02 7.55
N GLY A 16 7.87 9.14 6.57
CA GLY A 16 8.97 8.48 5.87
C GLY A 16 9.84 9.46 5.10
N LEU A 17 9.24 10.41 4.36
CA LEU A 17 9.96 11.46 3.63
C LEU A 17 10.78 12.35 4.58
N ILE A 18 10.18 12.83 5.68
CA ILE A 18 10.86 13.67 6.67
C ILE A 18 12.05 12.94 7.29
N ASN A 19 11.87 11.69 7.73
CA ASN A 19 12.97 10.94 8.34
C ASN A 19 14.06 10.59 7.32
N THR A 20 13.68 10.28 6.07
CA THR A 20 14.66 10.01 4.99
C THR A 20 15.52 11.24 4.74
N TYR A 21 14.92 12.42 4.62
CA TYR A 21 15.65 13.68 4.47
C TYR A 21 16.57 13.94 5.67
N LYS A 22 16.05 13.80 6.90
CA LYS A 22 16.82 14.04 8.14
C LYS A 22 18.03 13.11 8.29
N TYR A 23 17.91 11.85 7.89
CA TYR A 23 18.94 10.84 8.12
C TYR A 23 19.66 10.37 6.83
N ALA A 24 19.46 11.05 5.70
CA ALA A 24 20.02 10.66 4.39
C ALA A 24 21.54 10.42 4.44
N LYS A 25 22.27 11.28 5.17
CA LYS A 25 23.73 11.17 5.35
C LYS A 25 24.16 9.86 6.02
N TYR A 26 23.36 9.31 6.92
CA TYR A 26 23.66 8.07 7.67
C TYR A 26 23.17 6.81 6.93
N LEU A 27 22.07 6.95 6.19
CA LEU A 27 21.50 5.90 5.36
C LEU A 27 22.45 5.53 4.20
N GLY A 28 23.05 6.52 3.56
CA GLY A 28 23.71 6.35 2.26
C GLY A 28 22.72 6.45 1.11
N ILE A 29 23.22 6.78 -0.08
CA ILE A 29 22.37 7.21 -1.21
C ILE A 29 21.34 6.14 -1.62
N GLY A 30 21.75 4.88 -1.77
CA GLY A 30 20.85 3.81 -2.22
C GLY A 30 19.67 3.58 -1.28
N PHE A 31 19.93 3.53 0.03
CA PHE A 31 18.87 3.36 1.02
C PHE A 31 18.00 4.61 1.18
N SER A 32 18.59 5.80 1.01
CA SER A 32 17.83 7.06 1.02
C SER A 32 16.86 7.12 -0.15
N ILE A 33 17.30 6.73 -1.36
CA ILE A 33 16.43 6.65 -2.54
C ILE A 33 15.32 5.63 -2.28
N PHE A 34 15.64 4.44 -1.77
CA PHE A 34 14.63 3.43 -1.46
C PHE A 34 13.54 3.97 -0.53
N TYR A 35 13.90 4.57 0.61
CA TYR A 35 12.90 5.08 1.56
C TYR A 35 12.15 6.30 1.01
N ALA A 36 12.80 7.17 0.23
CA ALA A 36 12.15 8.32 -0.39
C ALA A 36 11.09 7.85 -1.41
N VAL A 37 11.45 6.92 -2.29
CA VAL A 37 10.55 6.35 -3.29
C VAL A 37 9.40 5.61 -2.62
N PHE A 38 9.69 4.74 -1.64
CA PHE A 38 8.66 4.02 -0.89
C PHE A 38 7.66 5.00 -0.24
N SER A 39 8.16 6.01 0.48
CA SER A 39 7.32 6.99 1.19
C SER A 39 6.54 7.91 0.24
N PHE A 40 7.12 8.25 -0.91
CA PHE A 40 6.44 8.98 -1.97
C PHE A 40 5.25 8.19 -2.51
N PHE A 41 5.43 6.89 -2.81
CA PHE A 41 4.33 6.04 -3.26
C PHE A 41 3.24 5.86 -2.21
N LEU A 42 3.57 5.80 -0.91
CA LEU A 42 2.53 5.83 0.13
C LEU A 42 1.70 7.12 0.08
N THR A 43 2.34 8.26 -0.20
CA THR A 43 1.64 9.54 -0.33
C THR A 43 0.75 9.56 -1.57
N LEU A 44 1.20 8.99 -2.69
CA LEU A 44 0.38 8.85 -3.89
C LEU A 44 -0.84 7.97 -3.66
N ILE A 45 -0.65 6.81 -3.02
CA ILE A 45 -1.76 5.90 -2.66
C ILE A 45 -2.74 6.63 -1.75
N ALA A 46 -2.27 7.38 -0.76
CA ALA A 46 -3.17 8.20 0.07
C ALA A 46 -4.04 9.15 -0.77
N MET A 47 -3.46 9.85 -1.76
CA MET A 47 -4.24 10.75 -2.61
C MET A 47 -5.26 9.98 -3.48
N GLU A 48 -4.91 8.77 -3.93
CA GLU A 48 -5.84 7.90 -4.66
C GLU A 48 -7.07 7.53 -3.81
N GLU A 49 -6.90 7.26 -2.51
CA GLU A 49 -8.00 6.91 -1.57
C GLU A 49 -9.05 8.03 -1.38
N ILE A 50 -8.75 9.27 -1.77
CA ILE A 50 -9.67 10.41 -1.66
C ILE A 50 -9.96 11.05 -3.01
N ALA A 51 -9.72 10.31 -4.09
CA ALA A 51 -9.84 10.78 -5.47
C ALA A 51 -9.15 12.13 -5.69
N TRP A 52 -7.90 12.24 -5.22
CA TRP A 52 -7.05 13.43 -5.29
C TRP A 52 -7.67 14.68 -4.64
N GLY A 53 -8.53 14.48 -3.63
CA GLY A 53 -9.21 15.55 -2.90
C GLY A 53 -10.62 15.86 -3.42
N GLN A 54 -11.10 15.15 -4.45
CA GLN A 54 -12.46 15.27 -4.96
C GLN A 54 -13.51 15.13 -3.84
N TRP A 55 -13.27 14.22 -2.90
CA TRP A 55 -14.15 14.00 -1.74
C TRP A 55 -14.29 15.22 -0.82
N PHE A 56 -13.22 16.00 -0.67
CA PHE A 56 -13.22 17.17 0.22
C PHE A 56 -13.68 18.45 -0.49
N PHE A 57 -13.31 18.61 -1.76
CA PHE A 57 -13.51 19.86 -2.49
C PHE A 57 -14.66 19.80 -3.50
N GLY A 58 -15.20 18.61 -3.79
CA GLY A 58 -16.38 18.44 -4.64
C GLY A 58 -16.20 18.88 -6.10
N PHE A 59 -14.96 18.94 -6.59
CA PHE A 59 -14.72 19.22 -8.00
C PHE A 59 -15.21 18.06 -8.87
N LYS A 60 -15.60 18.37 -10.10
CA LYS A 60 -16.12 17.36 -11.03
C LYS A 60 -14.98 16.58 -11.68
N THR A 61 -15.17 15.28 -11.83
CA THR A 61 -14.33 14.42 -12.67
C THR A 61 -14.39 14.91 -14.13
N PRO A 62 -13.26 15.09 -14.83
CA PRO A 62 -13.25 15.47 -16.24
C PRO A 62 -14.02 14.47 -17.13
N GLU A 63 -14.71 14.96 -18.17
CA GLU A 63 -15.57 14.13 -19.03
C GLU A 63 -14.83 12.95 -19.67
N ASN A 64 -13.63 13.21 -20.21
CA ASN A 64 -12.74 12.19 -20.77
C ASN A 64 -12.28 11.15 -19.73
N TRP A 65 -12.28 11.50 -18.44
CA TRP A 65 -11.93 10.58 -17.35
C TRP A 65 -13.13 9.73 -16.91
N ILE A 66 -14.34 10.31 -16.89
CA ILE A 66 -15.60 9.60 -16.58
C ILE A 66 -15.82 8.43 -17.53
N GLU A 67 -15.53 8.59 -18.82
CA GLU A 67 -15.73 7.55 -19.84
C GLU A 67 -14.89 6.28 -19.58
N ILE A 68 -13.73 6.45 -18.94
CA ILE A 68 -12.74 5.41 -18.72
C ILE A 68 -12.59 5.00 -17.25
N ASN A 69 -13.28 5.68 -16.32
CA ASN A 69 -13.23 5.40 -14.88
C ASN A 69 -14.55 4.77 -14.41
N ALA A 70 -14.51 3.59 -13.83
CA ALA A 70 -15.73 2.85 -13.48
C ALA A 70 -16.52 3.46 -12.32
N GLN A 71 -15.86 4.18 -11.42
CA GLN A 71 -16.49 4.86 -10.29
C GLN A 71 -16.83 6.33 -10.60
N LYS A 72 -16.48 6.81 -11.80
CA LYS A 72 -16.62 8.21 -12.23
C LYS A 72 -15.89 9.19 -11.31
N GLU A 73 -14.81 8.74 -10.69
CA GLU A 73 -13.94 9.54 -9.83
C GLU A 73 -12.64 9.90 -10.55
N THR A 74 -11.92 10.90 -10.04
CA THR A 74 -10.61 11.28 -10.56
C THR A 74 -9.51 10.39 -9.96
N THR A 75 -9.64 9.07 -10.08
CA THR A 75 -8.66 8.09 -9.60
C THR A 75 -8.00 7.36 -10.77
N LEU A 76 -6.76 6.89 -10.56
CA LEU A 76 -6.06 6.05 -11.52
C LEU A 76 -6.46 4.58 -11.37
N HIS A 77 -6.64 4.10 -10.13
CA HIS A 77 -6.92 2.68 -9.90
C HIS A 77 -8.33 2.23 -10.30
N ASN A 78 -9.26 3.16 -10.52
CA ASN A 78 -10.58 2.86 -11.09
C ASN A 78 -10.62 2.97 -12.64
N LEU A 79 -9.48 3.23 -13.30
CA LEU A 79 -9.42 3.20 -14.75
C LEU A 79 -9.70 1.79 -15.28
N LYS A 80 -10.47 1.69 -16.36
CA LYS A 80 -10.74 0.45 -17.08
C LYS A 80 -9.41 -0.23 -17.44
N GLY A 81 -9.27 -1.50 -17.04
CA GLY A 81 -8.05 -2.28 -17.23
C GLY A 81 -7.02 -2.18 -16.10
N MET A 82 -7.18 -1.25 -15.16
CA MET A 82 -6.42 -1.20 -13.90
C MET A 82 -7.29 -1.60 -12.70
N GLN A 83 -8.59 -1.32 -12.79
CA GLN A 83 -9.58 -1.84 -11.87
C GLN A 83 -9.62 -3.37 -11.90
N GLY A 84 -9.59 -4.01 -10.73
CA GLY A 84 -9.46 -5.47 -10.61
C GLY A 84 -8.07 -6.00 -10.99
N ASN A 85 -7.03 -5.15 -10.95
CA ASN A 85 -5.62 -5.56 -10.96
C ASN A 85 -4.88 -5.16 -9.67
N THR A 86 -5.62 -4.63 -8.69
CA THR A 86 -5.06 -4.13 -7.42
C THR A 86 -4.62 -5.26 -6.50
N GLU A 87 -5.27 -6.41 -6.61
CA GLU A 87 -4.97 -7.65 -5.91
C GLU A 87 -3.59 -8.21 -6.28
N PHE A 88 -3.11 -8.02 -7.52
CA PHE A 88 -1.71 -8.29 -7.87
C PHE A 88 -0.73 -7.38 -7.12
N LEU A 89 -1.05 -6.10 -6.92
CA LEU A 89 -0.23 -5.17 -6.14
C LEU A 89 -0.23 -5.55 -4.65
N ARG A 90 -1.40 -5.92 -4.10
CA ARG A 90 -1.54 -6.44 -2.73
C ARG A 90 -0.71 -7.72 -2.56
N LEU A 91 -0.75 -8.63 -3.52
CA LEU A 91 0.04 -9.85 -3.53
C LEU A 91 1.54 -9.56 -3.55
N ALA A 92 1.98 -8.67 -4.45
CA ALA A 92 3.38 -8.26 -4.55
C ALA A 92 3.87 -7.62 -3.24
N TYR A 93 3.04 -6.79 -2.60
CA TYR A 93 3.33 -6.18 -1.31
C TYR A 93 3.47 -7.24 -0.20
N GLY A 94 2.52 -8.16 -0.08
CA GLY A 94 2.52 -9.24 0.91
C GLY A 94 3.74 -10.16 0.77
N ILE A 95 3.98 -10.67 -0.45
CA ILE A 95 5.14 -11.51 -0.75
C ILE A 95 6.44 -10.75 -0.55
N GLY A 96 6.52 -9.49 -0.99
CA GLY A 96 7.68 -8.62 -0.81
C GLY A 96 8.05 -8.43 0.66
N GLY A 97 7.06 -8.25 1.53
CA GLY A 97 7.25 -8.19 2.98
C GLY A 97 7.82 -9.50 3.56
N LEU A 98 7.27 -10.65 3.16
CA LEU A 98 7.76 -11.97 3.58
C LEU A 98 9.19 -12.24 3.10
N ILE A 99 9.49 -11.94 1.84
CA ILE A 99 10.85 -12.02 1.29
C ILE A 99 11.78 -11.10 2.07
N GLY A 100 11.36 -9.87 2.36
CA GLY A 100 12.12 -8.93 3.18
C GLY A 100 12.49 -9.50 4.54
N ILE A 101 11.56 -10.22 5.20
CA ILE A 101 11.83 -10.91 6.47
C ILE A 101 12.88 -12.02 6.28
N LEU A 102 12.77 -12.83 5.24
CA LEU A 102 13.73 -13.91 4.94
C LEU A 102 15.14 -13.37 4.62
N LEU A 103 15.20 -12.21 3.98
CA LEU A 103 16.44 -11.55 3.60
C LEU A 103 17.17 -10.89 4.79
N ASN A 104 16.53 -10.77 5.95
CA ASN A 104 17.13 -10.17 7.15
C ASN A 104 18.42 -10.85 7.63
N LYS A 105 18.65 -12.11 7.23
CA LYS A 105 19.87 -12.85 7.55
C LYS A 105 21.11 -12.31 6.84
N TYR A 106 20.95 -11.54 5.75
CA TYR A 106 22.05 -10.99 4.99
C TYR A 106 22.38 -9.56 5.43
N SER A 107 23.66 -9.29 5.66
CA SER A 107 24.16 -8.00 6.17
C SER A 107 23.86 -6.81 5.24
N ILE A 108 23.77 -7.06 3.93
CA ILE A 108 23.48 -6.04 2.92
C ILE A 108 22.09 -5.40 3.10
N PHE A 109 21.12 -6.12 3.68
CA PHE A 109 19.76 -5.64 3.88
C PHE A 109 19.50 -5.05 5.27
N LYS A 110 20.54 -4.91 6.11
CA LYS A 110 20.39 -4.47 7.51
C LYS A 110 19.67 -3.12 7.65
N LYS A 111 19.82 -2.20 6.69
CA LYS A 111 19.21 -0.86 6.71
C LYS A 111 17.78 -0.80 6.18
N ILE A 112 17.28 -1.86 5.51
CA ILE A 112 15.90 -1.96 4.99
C ILE A 112 15.17 -3.20 5.51
N ASN A 113 15.69 -3.77 6.59
CA ASN A 113 15.20 -4.97 7.23
C ASN A 113 13.71 -4.86 7.58
N VAL A 114 12.97 -5.94 7.32
CA VAL A 114 11.54 -6.02 7.64
C VAL A 114 11.38 -6.78 8.95
N HIS A 115 10.82 -6.15 9.98
CA HIS A 115 10.73 -6.81 11.29
C HIS A 115 9.72 -7.97 11.27
N SER A 116 10.07 -9.10 11.89
CA SER A 116 9.23 -10.31 11.95
C SER A 116 7.88 -10.13 12.66
N ILE A 117 7.66 -9.01 13.36
CA ILE A 117 6.37 -8.71 13.99
C ILE A 117 5.29 -8.45 12.94
N LEU A 118 5.69 -8.05 11.72
CA LEU A 118 4.81 -7.83 10.59
C LEU A 118 4.53 -9.12 9.80
N ALA A 119 5.17 -10.25 10.14
CA ALA A 119 5.05 -11.50 9.39
C ALA A 119 3.60 -11.93 9.22
N ILE A 120 2.84 -11.94 10.32
CA ILE A 120 1.44 -12.37 10.28
C ILE A 120 0.56 -11.44 9.44
N TRP A 121 0.87 -10.14 9.38
CA TRP A 121 0.13 -9.19 8.54
C TRP A 121 0.40 -9.47 7.06
N PHE A 122 1.67 -9.69 6.68
CA PHE A 122 2.01 -10.05 5.30
C PHE A 122 1.43 -11.39 4.87
N VAL A 123 1.35 -12.38 5.77
CA VAL A 123 0.66 -13.66 5.50
C VAL A 123 -0.83 -13.42 5.21
N ILE A 124 -1.51 -12.65 6.06
CA ILE A 124 -2.95 -12.33 5.87
C ILE A 124 -3.17 -11.61 4.53
N ILE A 125 -2.35 -10.58 4.23
CA ILE A 125 -2.43 -9.84 2.96
C ILE A 125 -2.20 -10.77 1.77
N THR A 126 -1.20 -11.65 1.85
CA THR A 126 -0.86 -12.59 0.77
C THR A 126 -1.98 -13.59 0.52
N ILE A 127 -2.50 -14.20 1.58
CA ILE A 127 -3.59 -15.20 1.46
C ILE A 127 -4.84 -14.54 0.90
N HIS A 128 -5.22 -13.37 1.43
CA HIS A 128 -6.39 -12.64 0.94
C HIS A 128 -6.23 -12.32 -0.56
N ALA A 129 -5.11 -11.74 -0.97
CA ALA A 129 -4.84 -11.42 -2.37
C ALA A 129 -4.84 -12.66 -3.28
N ILE A 130 -4.35 -13.81 -2.81
CA ILE A 130 -4.42 -15.08 -3.59
C ILE A 130 -5.88 -15.52 -3.77
N VAL A 131 -6.69 -15.44 -2.71
CA VAL A 131 -8.11 -15.84 -2.80
C VAL A 131 -8.87 -14.88 -3.72
N ASP A 132 -8.61 -13.58 -3.62
CA ASP A 132 -9.19 -12.51 -4.44
C ASP A 132 -8.87 -12.74 -5.95
N ILE A 133 -7.59 -12.98 -6.27
CA ILE A 133 -7.16 -13.34 -7.63
C ILE A 133 -7.87 -14.62 -8.11
N TYR A 134 -7.98 -15.62 -7.25
CA TYR A 134 -8.58 -16.91 -7.64
C TYR A 134 -10.09 -16.80 -7.87
N SER A 135 -10.80 -15.94 -7.14
CA SER A 135 -12.22 -15.68 -7.37
C SER A 135 -12.51 -15.00 -8.70
N ASP A 136 -11.56 -14.27 -9.27
CA ASP A 136 -11.73 -13.70 -10.62
C ASP A 136 -11.74 -14.76 -11.73
N PHE A 137 -11.16 -15.94 -11.47
CA PHE A 137 -11.08 -17.03 -12.45
C PHE A 137 -12.18 -18.08 -12.29
N ILE A 138 -12.85 -18.14 -11.13
CA ILE A 138 -13.83 -19.19 -10.81
C ILE A 138 -15.07 -18.53 -10.23
N GLU A 139 -16.24 -18.90 -10.76
CA GLU A 139 -17.51 -18.53 -10.15
C GLU A 139 -17.58 -19.07 -8.72
N ILE A 140 -17.48 -18.14 -7.77
CA ILE A 140 -17.62 -18.40 -6.34
C ILE A 140 -19.03 -18.07 -5.87
N ASP A 141 -19.43 -18.65 -4.73
CA ASP A 141 -20.70 -18.34 -4.10
C ASP A 141 -20.79 -16.85 -3.70
N ASN A 142 -21.99 -16.27 -3.82
CA ASN A 142 -22.26 -14.86 -3.50
C ASN A 142 -21.83 -14.47 -2.07
N THR A 143 -21.83 -15.42 -1.13
CA THR A 143 -21.40 -15.15 0.25
C THR A 143 -19.90 -14.91 0.34
N LEU A 144 -19.11 -15.65 -0.44
CA LEU A 144 -17.65 -15.51 -0.47
C LEU A 144 -17.25 -14.21 -1.17
N ASP A 145 -17.94 -13.86 -2.26
CA ASP A 145 -17.71 -12.62 -3.00
C ASP A 145 -17.98 -11.37 -2.13
N LEU A 146 -19.10 -11.40 -1.40
CA LEU A 146 -19.42 -10.35 -0.43
C LEU A 146 -18.37 -10.28 0.69
N PHE A 147 -17.90 -11.42 1.20
CA PHE A 147 -16.86 -11.44 2.22
C PHE A 147 -15.53 -10.86 1.72
N LEU A 148 -15.11 -11.19 0.50
CA LEU A 148 -13.90 -10.65 -0.12
C LEU A 148 -13.99 -9.14 -0.30
N THR A 149 -15.13 -8.67 -0.80
CA THR A 149 -15.41 -7.23 -0.95
C THR A 149 -15.31 -6.52 0.40
N LEU A 150 -15.99 -7.00 1.45
CA LEU A 150 -15.99 -6.37 2.77
C LEU A 150 -14.63 -6.43 3.48
N SER A 151 -13.88 -7.51 3.26
CA SER A 151 -12.55 -7.68 3.85
C SER A 151 -11.46 -6.90 3.12
N SER A 152 -11.67 -6.54 1.85
CA SER A 152 -10.69 -5.79 1.04
C SER A 152 -10.32 -4.42 1.66
N GLU A 153 -11.30 -3.66 2.15
CA GLU A 153 -11.07 -2.39 2.86
C GLU A 153 -10.18 -2.58 4.11
N PHE A 154 -10.37 -3.69 4.83
CA PHE A 154 -9.55 -4.01 6.00
C PHE A 154 -8.11 -4.38 5.58
N ILE A 155 -7.94 -5.07 4.45
CA ILE A 155 -6.62 -5.43 3.92
C ILE A 155 -5.85 -4.20 3.47
N GLU A 156 -6.50 -3.22 2.85
CA GLU A 156 -5.89 -1.93 2.51
C GLU A 156 -5.41 -1.19 3.75
N LEU A 157 -6.22 -1.13 4.80
CA LEU A 157 -5.80 -0.57 6.08
C LEU A 157 -4.63 -1.34 6.70
N LEU A 158 -4.62 -2.67 6.58
CA LEU A 158 -3.53 -3.52 7.08
C LEU A 158 -2.22 -3.28 6.31
N ILE A 159 -2.30 -3.03 5.00
CA ILE A 159 -1.17 -2.59 4.15
C ILE A 159 -0.68 -1.22 4.61
N ALA A 160 -1.57 -0.25 4.79
CA ALA A 160 -1.21 1.08 5.27
C ALA A 160 -0.53 1.03 6.64
N GLY A 161 -1.09 0.25 7.56
CA GLY A 161 -0.55 0.04 8.90
C GLY A 161 0.81 -0.64 8.89
N SER A 162 0.99 -1.72 8.11
CA SER A 162 2.29 -2.40 8.01
C SER A 162 3.36 -1.52 7.37
N ALA A 163 3.00 -0.70 6.36
CA ALA A 163 3.91 0.26 5.74
C ALA A 163 4.36 1.34 6.74
N PHE A 164 3.42 1.89 7.51
CA PHE A 164 3.73 2.86 8.58
C PHE A 164 4.64 2.23 9.66
N LEU A 165 4.28 1.05 10.16
CA LEU A 165 5.07 0.35 11.18
C LEU A 165 6.47 -0.02 10.67
N TYR A 166 6.60 -0.41 9.42
CA TYR A 166 7.89 -0.66 8.77
C TYR A 166 8.80 0.57 8.85
N LEU A 167 8.29 1.74 8.46
CA LEU A 167 9.03 3.01 8.53
C LEU A 167 9.34 3.40 9.99
N TRP A 168 8.39 3.22 10.90
CA TRP A 168 8.55 3.57 12.31
C TRP A 168 9.60 2.71 13.01
N ILE A 169 9.57 1.39 12.81
CA ILE A 169 10.54 0.45 13.38
C ILE A 169 11.94 0.73 12.81
N ASN A 170 12.05 0.95 11.49
CA ASN A 170 13.34 1.23 10.88
C ASN A 170 13.93 2.56 11.32
N LYS A 171 13.14 3.61 11.56
CA LYS A 171 13.65 4.88 12.14
C LYS A 171 14.45 4.64 13.42
N LYS A 172 13.95 3.81 14.34
CA LYS A 172 14.65 3.56 15.63
C LYS A 172 16.05 2.97 15.44
N ARG A 173 16.32 2.37 14.28
CA ARG A 173 17.62 1.80 13.91
C ARG A 173 18.51 2.78 13.11
N LEU A 174 17.94 3.90 12.68
CA LEU A 174 18.66 5.01 12.00
C LEU A 174 19.17 6.07 12.98
N LEU A 175 18.68 6.05 14.23
CA LEU A 175 19.25 6.77 15.38
C LEU A 175 20.47 6.00 15.92
#